data_AF-A0A8C4QVT2-F1
#
_entry.id   AF-A0A8C4QVT2-F1
#
_cell.length_a   1.000
_cell.length_b   1.000
_cell.length_c   1.000
_cell.angle_alpha   90.00
_cell.angle_beta   90.00
_cell.angle_gamma   90.00
#
_symmetry.space_group_name_H-M   'P 1'
#
loop_
_entity.id
_entity.type
_entity.pdbx_description
1 polymer ?
#
loop_
_entity_poly.entity_id
_entity_poly.type
_entity_poly.pdbx_seq_one_letter_code
_entity_poly.pdbx_strand_id
1 'polypeptide(L)'
;MYFMRPQVILDLLSYENIAVRRVLGGITTLGRHLAIASLPSCVILFSNGSHVPLSTSVHNRTYYSYALQTLPGVIRGSYKLPAHNLNFQRPFDRSKVYMADLEGALHWLLRIEVAALPFLSGTAIEALKSFVTVLFKFFPGRPCVRRMLGRVHHWLDTSSAAYPLQSHLRGIVDNVDQVPGVFLPNNTVWVGCQGSAPMFRGYLCALWTLFHIITVQEAIVKQHAGNTTGTAETVGAIRNYIHHFMGCTHCVRNFELANSGSEGWPTNPNEAVLWLWMVHNAINAHAAGKLII
;
A
#
# COMPACT_ATOMS: atom_id res chain seq x y z
N MET A 1 -12.59 -15.05 31.40
CA MET A 1 -11.55 -14.88 32.45
C MET A 1 -10.24 -14.48 31.77
N TYR A 2 -9.81 -13.24 31.94
CA TYR A 2 -8.66 -12.66 31.23
C TYR A 2 -7.35 -13.27 31.75
N PHE A 3 -6.79 -14.22 31.00
CA PHE A 3 -5.41 -14.65 31.22
C PHE A 3 -4.48 -13.49 30.86
N MET A 4 -3.68 -13.01 31.81
CA MET A 4 -2.59 -12.09 31.53
C MET A 4 -1.55 -12.79 30.64
N ARG A 5 -1.71 -12.57 29.32
CA ARG A 5 -0.77 -12.92 28.24
C ARG A 5 0.59 -12.21 28.45
N PRO A 6 1.65 -12.49 27.67
CA PRO A 6 2.97 -11.82 27.78
C PRO A 6 2.97 -10.28 27.62
N GLN A 7 1.82 -9.61 27.68
CA GLN A 7 1.64 -8.18 27.48
C GLN A 7 2.44 -7.33 28.48
N VAL A 8 2.45 -7.69 29.77
CA VAL A 8 3.26 -6.97 30.78
C VAL A 8 4.76 -7.15 30.50
N ILE A 9 5.18 -8.30 29.96
CA ILE A 9 6.58 -8.51 29.54
C ILE A 9 6.92 -7.54 28.40
N LEU A 10 6.03 -7.38 27.43
CA LEU A 10 6.22 -6.46 26.31
C LEU A 10 6.23 -4.98 26.74
N ASP A 11 5.38 -4.61 27.70
CA ASP A 11 5.30 -3.24 28.23
C ASP A 11 6.59 -2.78 28.93
N LEU A 12 7.40 -3.74 29.38
CA LEU A 12 8.66 -3.50 30.08
C LEU A 12 9.89 -3.72 29.18
N LEU A 13 9.73 -4.04 27.88
CA LEU A 13 10.87 -4.26 26.97
C LEU A 13 11.79 -3.05 26.81
N SER A 14 11.22 -1.85 26.86
CA SER A 14 12.01 -0.61 26.76
C SER A 14 12.56 -0.14 28.10
N TYR A 15 12.45 -0.95 29.15
CA TYR A 15 12.91 -0.59 30.50
C TYR A 15 14.11 -1.45 30.89
N GLU A 16 15.09 -0.81 31.49
CA GLU A 16 16.31 -1.42 32.01
C GLU A 16 16.17 -1.70 33.51
N ASN A 17 17.05 -2.54 34.05
CA ASN A 17 17.07 -2.95 35.47
C ASN A 17 15.82 -3.71 35.95
N ILE A 18 15.05 -4.28 35.03
CA ILE A 18 13.89 -5.12 35.33
C ILE A 18 13.76 -6.26 34.33
N ALA A 19 13.35 -7.43 34.79
CA ALA A 19 13.00 -8.56 33.95
C ALA A 19 11.67 -9.15 34.41
N VAL A 20 10.71 -9.27 33.49
CA VAL A 20 9.39 -9.83 33.77
C VAL A 20 9.30 -11.22 33.16
N ARG A 21 8.96 -12.22 33.99
CA ARG A 21 8.77 -13.61 33.54
C ARG A 21 7.38 -14.11 33.90
N ARG A 22 6.79 -14.90 33.01
CA ARG A 22 5.51 -15.56 33.24
C ARG A 22 5.73 -16.94 33.84
N VAL A 23 4.97 -17.27 34.87
CA VAL A 23 4.91 -18.60 35.48
C VAL A 23 3.50 -19.16 35.30
N LEU A 24 3.39 -20.44 34.94
CA LEU A 24 2.10 -21.12 34.79
C LEU A 24 1.66 -21.71 36.14
N GLY A 25 0.35 -21.66 36.43
CA GLY A 25 -0.22 -22.12 37.71
C GLY A 25 -0.03 -23.61 38.01
N GLY A 26 0.39 -24.43 37.04
CA GLY A 26 0.71 -25.85 37.25
C GLY A 26 2.02 -26.10 38.00
N ILE A 27 2.84 -25.07 38.25
CA ILE A 27 4.14 -25.19 38.93
C ILE A 27 3.92 -25.01 40.45
N THR A 28 3.50 -26.10 41.10
CA THR A 28 3.06 -26.10 42.51
C THR A 28 4.20 -25.84 43.51
N THR A 29 5.44 -26.18 43.17
CA THR A 29 6.62 -25.97 44.03
C THR A 29 6.96 -24.48 44.18
N LEU A 30 6.98 -23.75 43.07
CA LEU A 30 7.25 -22.31 43.06
C LEU A 30 6.09 -21.49 43.65
N GLY A 31 4.84 -21.89 43.37
CA GLY A 31 3.66 -21.24 43.95
C GLY A 31 3.61 -21.31 45.48
N ARG A 32 4.00 -22.45 46.07
CA ARG A 32 4.09 -22.60 47.54
C ARG A 32 5.25 -21.79 48.12
N HIS A 33 6.42 -21.81 47.47
CA HIS A 33 7.59 -21.07 47.96
C HIS A 33 7.39 -19.55 47.93
N LEU A 34 6.58 -19.04 47.00
CA LEU A 34 6.27 -17.61 46.86
C LEU A 34 4.92 -17.22 47.50
N ALA A 35 4.30 -18.12 48.28
CA ALA A 35 3.03 -17.91 48.96
C ALA A 35 1.89 -17.35 48.06
N ILE A 36 1.78 -17.83 46.82
CA ILE A 36 0.77 -17.34 45.87
C ILE A 36 -0.61 -17.96 46.19
N ALA A 37 -1.53 -17.15 46.69
CA ALA A 37 -2.88 -17.59 47.09
C ALA A 37 -3.92 -17.58 45.96
N SER A 38 -3.75 -16.74 44.94
CA SER A 38 -4.71 -16.57 43.83
C SER A 38 -4.01 -16.26 42.52
N LEU A 39 -4.66 -16.61 41.41
CA LEU A 39 -4.21 -16.24 40.06
C LEU A 39 -5.25 -15.33 39.39
N PRO A 40 -4.81 -14.37 38.57
CA PRO A 40 -3.42 -13.97 38.33
C PRO A 40 -2.81 -13.22 39.52
N SER A 41 -1.50 -13.32 39.73
CA SER A 41 -0.75 -12.56 40.73
C SER A 41 0.60 -12.09 40.17
N CYS A 42 1.20 -11.09 40.79
CA CYS A 42 2.53 -10.58 40.45
C CYS A 42 3.40 -10.57 41.70
N VAL A 43 4.63 -11.07 41.60
CA VAL A 43 5.61 -11.11 42.68
C VAL A 43 6.89 -10.48 42.16
N ILE A 44 7.44 -9.54 42.93
CA ILE A 44 8.72 -8.91 42.65
C ILE A 44 9.80 -9.74 43.33
N LEU A 45 10.81 -10.15 42.55
CA LEU A 45 11.99 -10.85 43.05
C LEU A 45 13.19 -9.90 42.97
N PHE A 46 13.84 -9.67 44.10
CA PHE A 46 15.04 -8.84 44.17
C PHE A 46 16.30 -9.69 43.99
N SER A 47 17.40 -9.07 43.54
CA SER A 47 18.68 -9.77 43.30
C SER A 47 19.29 -10.39 44.56
N ASN A 48 18.93 -9.88 45.75
CA ASN A 48 19.32 -10.43 47.05
C ASN A 48 18.49 -11.67 47.47
N GLY A 49 17.59 -12.15 46.61
CA GLY A 49 16.75 -13.32 46.87
C GLY A 49 15.48 -13.03 47.68
N SER A 50 15.26 -11.79 48.15
CA SER A 50 14.01 -11.41 48.79
C SER A 50 12.89 -11.27 47.74
N HIS A 51 11.65 -11.45 48.18
CA HIS A 51 10.49 -11.34 47.32
C HIS A 51 9.33 -10.64 48.01
N VAL A 52 8.55 -9.88 47.25
CA VAL A 52 7.38 -9.15 47.73
C VAL A 52 6.21 -9.37 46.78
N PRO A 53 5.05 -9.84 47.25
CA PRO A 53 3.84 -9.91 46.43
C PRO A 53 3.35 -8.48 46.15
N LEU A 54 3.01 -8.19 44.90
CA LEU A 54 2.41 -6.92 44.54
C LEU A 54 0.93 -6.93 44.95
N SER A 55 0.65 -6.44 46.16
CA SER A 55 -0.70 -6.39 46.72
C SER A 55 -1.58 -5.43 45.92
N THR A 56 -2.70 -5.92 45.40
CA THR A 56 -3.68 -5.13 44.66
C THR A 56 -5.05 -5.78 44.70
N SER A 57 -6.11 -4.97 44.74
CA SER A 57 -7.49 -5.44 44.51
C SER A 57 -7.79 -5.62 43.01
N VAL A 58 -6.95 -5.06 42.14
CA VAL A 58 -7.14 -5.01 40.69
C VAL A 58 -5.99 -5.73 39.97
N HIS A 59 -6.29 -6.91 39.43
CA HIS A 59 -5.31 -7.76 38.76
C HIS A 59 -5.44 -7.64 37.23
N ASN A 60 -4.97 -6.52 36.66
CA ASN A 60 -4.99 -6.26 35.22
C ASN A 60 -3.62 -5.80 34.67
N ARG A 61 -3.47 -5.85 33.34
CA ARG A 61 -2.23 -5.45 32.64
C ARG A 61 -1.79 -4.04 33.02
N THR A 62 -2.68 -3.06 32.91
CA THR A 62 -2.36 -1.65 33.11
C THR A 62 -1.77 -1.39 34.48
N TYR A 63 -2.36 -1.98 35.52
CA TYR A 63 -1.88 -1.86 36.89
C TYR A 63 -0.47 -2.44 37.06
N TYR A 64 -0.24 -3.68 36.61
CA TYR A 64 1.08 -4.30 36.72
C TYR A 64 2.15 -3.58 35.90
N SER A 65 1.84 -3.17 34.68
CA SER A 65 2.80 -2.46 33.84
C SER A 65 3.20 -1.13 34.50
N TYR A 66 2.24 -0.34 34.99
CA TYR A 66 2.53 0.91 35.70
C TYR A 66 3.35 0.67 36.97
N ALA A 67 2.91 -0.24 37.84
CA ALA A 67 3.60 -0.52 39.10
C ALA A 67 5.06 -0.93 38.89
N LEU A 68 5.33 -1.81 37.92
CA LEU A 68 6.67 -2.27 37.58
C LEU A 68 7.54 -1.17 36.96
N GLN A 69 6.96 -0.31 36.12
CA GLN A 69 7.67 0.84 35.52
C GLN A 69 8.08 1.89 36.56
N THR A 70 7.33 2.01 37.66
CA THR A 70 7.60 2.98 38.74
C THR A 70 8.55 2.45 39.83
N LEU A 71 9.03 1.21 39.72
CA LEU A 71 9.94 0.67 40.72
C LEU A 71 11.26 1.46 40.77
N PRO A 72 11.83 1.69 41.96
CA PRO A 72 13.12 2.36 42.09
C PRO A 72 14.21 1.67 41.25
N GLY A 73 14.92 2.45 40.44
CA GLY A 73 16.00 1.96 39.58
C GLY A 73 15.56 1.43 38.21
N VAL A 74 14.25 1.26 37.98
CA VAL A 74 13.70 0.94 36.66
C VAL A 74 13.69 2.20 35.82
N ILE A 75 14.46 2.19 34.74
CA ILE A 75 14.64 3.36 33.87
C ILE A 75 14.26 3.01 32.44
N ARG A 76 13.68 3.97 31.72
CA ARG A 76 13.35 3.75 30.31
C ARG A 76 14.60 3.92 29.46
N GLY A 77 14.98 2.87 28.73
CA GLY A 77 16.09 2.88 27.78
C GLY A 77 15.87 3.94 26.70
N SER A 78 16.95 4.64 26.34
CA SER A 78 16.93 5.74 25.37
C SER A 78 16.95 5.24 23.93
N TYR A 79 15.89 4.60 23.45
CA TYR A 79 15.74 4.34 22.02
C TYR A 79 15.48 5.66 21.28
N LYS A 80 16.55 6.27 20.78
CA LYS A 80 16.48 7.41 19.87
C LYS A 80 16.16 6.88 18.46
N LEU A 81 14.92 7.09 18.01
CA LEU A 81 14.61 6.95 16.59
C LEU A 81 15.41 8.01 15.81
N PRO A 82 16.05 7.68 14.68
CA PRO A 82 16.71 8.67 13.86
C PRO A 82 15.68 9.70 13.38
N ALA A 83 15.89 10.97 13.74
CA ALA A 83 15.12 12.06 13.18
C ALA A 83 15.54 12.24 11.71
N HIS A 84 14.75 11.73 10.77
CA HIS A 84 14.93 12.02 9.36
C HIS A 84 14.46 13.44 9.06
N ASN A 85 15.31 14.22 8.37
CA ASN A 85 15.00 15.57 7.90
C ASN A 85 13.68 15.61 7.13
N LEU A 86 12.74 16.44 7.59
CA LEU A 86 11.34 16.49 7.12
C LEU A 86 11.08 17.43 5.93
N ASN A 87 12.10 18.06 5.35
CA ASN A 87 11.91 18.94 4.20
C ASN A 87 11.84 18.14 2.89
N PHE A 88 10.70 17.46 2.69
CA PHE A 88 10.44 16.63 1.50
C PHE A 88 9.82 17.39 0.33
N GLN A 89 9.26 18.59 0.55
CA GLN A 89 8.46 19.28 -0.46
C GLN A 89 9.27 20.26 -1.31
N ARG A 90 9.28 20.02 -2.62
CA ARG A 90 9.77 20.94 -3.65
C ARG A 90 8.60 21.74 -4.22
N PRO A 91 8.73 23.04 -4.50
CA PRO A 91 7.67 23.79 -5.17
C PRO A 91 7.39 23.20 -6.56
N PHE A 92 6.11 23.12 -6.94
CA PHE A 92 5.65 22.66 -8.24
C PHE A 92 4.36 23.38 -8.64
N ASP A 93 4.07 23.38 -9.94
CA ASP A 93 2.88 23.99 -10.51
C ASP A 93 1.73 22.98 -10.52
N ARG A 94 0.64 23.30 -9.81
CA ARG A 94 -0.51 22.42 -9.65
C ARG A 94 -1.37 22.32 -10.91
N SER A 95 -1.22 23.23 -11.88
CA SER A 95 -1.93 23.15 -13.16
C SER A 95 -1.18 22.34 -14.23
N LYS A 96 -0.02 21.78 -13.90
CA LYS A 96 0.80 20.99 -14.83
C LYS A 96 0.80 19.52 -14.48
N VAL A 97 0.92 18.71 -15.53
CA VAL A 97 1.19 17.28 -15.45
C VAL A 97 2.67 17.07 -15.74
N TYR A 98 3.34 16.27 -14.91
CA TYR A 98 4.77 15.99 -15.06
C TYR A 98 5.00 14.55 -15.53
N MET A 99 5.83 14.39 -16.56
CA MET A 99 6.19 13.07 -17.09
C MET A 99 6.84 12.16 -16.03
N ALA A 100 7.54 12.75 -15.06
CA ALA A 100 8.12 12.01 -13.94
C ALA A 100 7.06 11.27 -13.10
N ASP A 101 5.88 11.87 -12.90
CA ASP A 101 4.78 11.21 -12.19
C ASP A 101 4.19 10.08 -13.04
N LEU A 102 4.02 10.29 -14.36
CA LEU A 102 3.45 9.29 -15.28
C LEU A 102 4.36 8.07 -15.45
N GLU A 103 5.65 8.29 -15.68
CA GLU A 103 6.64 7.21 -15.74
C GLU A 103 6.83 6.55 -14.38
N GLY A 104 6.72 7.32 -13.29
CA GLY A 104 6.69 6.80 -11.92
C GLY A 104 5.48 5.88 -11.66
N ALA A 105 4.30 6.24 -12.19
CA ALA A 105 3.12 5.39 -12.12
C ALA A 105 3.33 4.08 -12.87
N LEU A 106 3.88 4.11 -14.09
CA LEU A 106 4.23 2.89 -14.85
C LEU A 106 5.28 2.04 -14.12
N HIS A 107 6.31 2.67 -13.56
CA HIS A 107 7.32 1.99 -12.76
C HIS A 107 6.66 1.19 -11.64
N TRP A 108 5.84 1.84 -10.81
CA TRP A 108 5.25 1.21 -9.63
C TRP A 108 4.21 0.16 -10.03
N LEU A 109 3.36 0.48 -11.01
CA LEU A 109 2.36 -0.43 -11.55
C LEU A 109 2.98 -1.75 -12.03
N LEU A 110 4.03 -1.68 -12.85
CA LEU A 110 4.63 -2.86 -13.46
C LEU A 110 5.57 -3.62 -12.50
N ARG A 111 6.34 -2.91 -11.67
CA ARG A 111 7.38 -3.52 -10.82
C ARG A 111 6.90 -3.88 -9.42
N ILE A 112 5.78 -3.31 -8.96
CA ILE A 112 5.26 -3.49 -7.60
C ILE A 112 3.87 -4.15 -7.65
N GLU A 113 2.85 -3.47 -8.17
CA GLU A 113 1.45 -3.95 -8.11
C GLU A 113 1.25 -5.22 -8.93
N VAL A 114 1.55 -5.18 -10.24
CA VAL A 114 1.40 -6.36 -11.11
C VAL A 114 2.34 -7.47 -10.67
N ALA A 115 3.60 -7.13 -10.35
CA ALA A 115 4.62 -8.07 -9.91
C ALA A 115 4.37 -8.69 -8.52
N ALA A 116 3.38 -8.24 -7.77
CA ALA A 116 2.98 -8.84 -6.50
C ALA A 116 2.23 -10.17 -6.70
N LEU A 117 1.63 -10.39 -7.87
CA LEU A 117 1.00 -11.67 -8.20
C LEU A 117 2.04 -12.66 -8.73
N PRO A 118 2.26 -13.82 -8.05
CA PRO A 118 3.28 -14.78 -8.46
C PRO A 118 2.94 -15.48 -9.79
N PHE A 119 1.65 -15.65 -10.08
CA PHE A 119 1.13 -16.27 -11.29
C PHE A 119 -0.04 -15.46 -11.84
N LEU A 120 -0.11 -15.30 -13.16
CA LEU A 120 -1.29 -14.77 -13.84
C LEU A 120 -2.11 -15.91 -14.43
N SER A 121 -3.39 -15.95 -14.07
CA SER A 121 -4.34 -16.89 -14.64
C SER A 121 -5.74 -16.30 -14.64
N GLY A 122 -6.63 -16.93 -15.41
CA GLY A 122 -8.04 -16.56 -15.46
C GLY A 122 -8.28 -15.10 -15.86
N THR A 123 -9.15 -14.41 -15.12
CA THR A 123 -9.52 -13.02 -15.43
C THR A 123 -8.38 -12.02 -15.20
N ALA A 124 -7.37 -12.36 -14.38
CA ALA A 124 -6.26 -11.46 -14.09
C ALA A 124 -5.34 -11.25 -15.31
N ILE A 125 -5.04 -12.30 -16.08
CA ILE A 125 -4.21 -12.13 -17.30
C ILE A 125 -4.95 -11.32 -18.37
N GLU A 126 -6.26 -11.53 -18.51
CA GLU A 126 -7.09 -10.77 -19.45
C GLU A 126 -7.24 -9.30 -19.02
N ALA A 127 -7.37 -9.04 -17.72
CA ALA A 127 -7.33 -7.69 -17.16
C ALA A 127 -6.00 -6.99 -17.46
N LEU A 128 -4.86 -7.68 -17.30
CA LEU A 128 -3.55 -7.11 -17.60
C LEU A 128 -3.36 -6.85 -19.09
N LYS A 129 -3.73 -7.80 -19.95
CA LYS A 129 -3.69 -7.65 -21.42
C LYS A 129 -4.46 -6.40 -21.83
N SER A 130 -5.74 -6.33 -21.45
CA SER A 130 -6.61 -5.18 -21.74
C SER A 130 -6.00 -3.86 -21.27
N PHE A 131 -5.47 -3.84 -20.04
CA PHE A 131 -4.87 -2.62 -19.49
C PHE A 131 -3.58 -2.20 -20.19
N VAL A 132 -2.68 -3.14 -20.49
CA VAL A 132 -1.44 -2.84 -21.23
C VAL A 132 -1.73 -2.44 -22.67
N THR A 133 -2.74 -3.02 -23.33
CA THR A 133 -3.21 -2.58 -24.66
C THR A 133 -3.64 -1.12 -24.64
N VAL A 134 -4.43 -0.71 -23.65
CA VAL A 134 -4.85 0.69 -23.48
C VAL A 134 -3.64 1.61 -23.23
N LEU A 135 -2.69 1.21 -22.37
CA LEU A 135 -1.45 1.97 -22.17
C LEU A 135 -0.63 2.10 -23.46
N PHE A 136 -0.46 1.01 -24.20
CA PHE A 136 0.30 1.00 -25.46
C PHE A 136 -0.33 1.94 -26.51
N LYS A 137 -1.66 1.96 -26.61
CA LYS A 137 -2.40 2.83 -27.53
C LYS A 137 -2.37 4.30 -27.13
N PHE A 138 -2.55 4.60 -25.83
CA PHE A 138 -2.94 5.96 -25.40
C PHE A 138 -1.93 6.66 -24.48
N PHE A 139 -0.90 5.99 -23.95
CA PHE A 139 0.08 6.63 -23.08
C PHE A 139 0.92 7.68 -23.84
N PRO A 140 0.94 8.96 -23.42
CA PRO A 140 1.66 10.03 -24.11
C PRO A 140 3.15 10.07 -23.72
N GLY A 141 3.79 8.91 -23.67
CA GLY A 141 5.16 8.74 -23.21
C GLY A 141 6.22 9.11 -24.24
N ARG A 142 7.45 9.29 -23.75
CA ARG A 142 8.64 9.38 -24.60
C ARG A 142 8.79 8.11 -25.45
N PRO A 143 9.43 8.18 -26.64
CA PRO A 143 9.59 7.03 -27.53
C PRO A 143 10.19 5.79 -26.84
N CYS A 144 11.11 5.98 -25.88
CA CYS A 144 11.72 4.88 -25.15
C CYS A 144 10.76 4.12 -24.23
N VAL A 145 9.88 4.85 -23.54
CA VAL A 145 8.85 4.26 -22.67
C VAL A 145 7.77 3.61 -23.51
N ARG A 146 7.39 4.21 -24.65
CA ARG A 146 6.43 3.61 -25.59
C ARG A 146 6.97 2.30 -26.19
N ARG A 147 8.26 2.23 -26.52
CA ARG A 147 8.91 0.98 -26.94
C ARG A 147 8.90 -0.08 -25.83
N MET A 148 9.16 0.31 -24.58
CA MET A 148 9.03 -0.59 -23.44
C MET A 148 7.61 -1.15 -23.32
N LEU A 149 6.58 -0.29 -23.36
CA LEU A 149 5.18 -0.73 -23.34
C LEU A 149 4.85 -1.65 -24.52
N GLY A 150 5.38 -1.37 -25.71
CA GLY A 150 5.20 -2.25 -26.88
C GLY A 150 5.79 -3.64 -26.69
N ARG A 151 6.94 -3.76 -26.00
CA ARG A 151 7.51 -5.07 -25.65
C ARG A 151 6.64 -5.82 -24.65
N VAL A 152 6.17 -5.14 -23.60
CA VAL A 152 5.26 -5.75 -22.60
C VAL A 152 3.96 -6.20 -23.28
N HIS A 153 3.39 -5.37 -24.16
CA HIS A 153 2.20 -5.68 -24.94
C HIS A 153 2.40 -6.92 -25.82
N HIS A 154 3.46 -6.93 -26.64
CA HIS A 154 3.76 -8.07 -27.52
C HIS A 154 3.95 -9.38 -26.76
N TRP A 155 4.62 -9.31 -25.61
CA TRP A 155 4.79 -10.47 -24.74
C TRP A 155 3.45 -10.97 -24.19
N LEU A 156 2.58 -10.08 -23.73
CA LEU A 156 1.25 -10.46 -23.21
C LEU A 156 0.34 -11.07 -24.30
N ASP A 157 0.38 -10.54 -25.52
CA ASP A 157 -0.40 -11.05 -26.66
C ASP A 157 0.03 -12.48 -27.08
N THR A 158 1.33 -12.77 -27.00
CA THR A 158 1.89 -14.06 -27.43
C THR A 158 1.88 -15.11 -26.31
N SER A 159 1.57 -14.72 -25.07
CA SER A 159 1.56 -15.61 -23.91
C SER A 159 0.23 -16.37 -23.78
N SER A 160 0.28 -17.71 -23.77
CA SER A 160 -0.91 -18.58 -23.82
C SER A 160 -1.22 -19.38 -22.54
N ALA A 161 -0.43 -19.30 -21.45
CA ALA A 161 -0.72 -20.02 -20.20
C ALA A 161 0.02 -19.43 -18.99
N ALA A 162 -0.17 -20.00 -17.79
CA ALA A 162 0.36 -19.53 -16.50
C ALA A 162 1.92 -19.51 -16.46
N TYR A 163 2.51 -18.39 -16.87
CA TYR A 163 3.93 -18.13 -16.75
C TYR A 163 4.28 -17.52 -15.39
N PRO A 164 5.52 -17.68 -14.91
CA PRO A 164 6.04 -16.86 -13.81
C PRO A 164 6.15 -15.41 -14.31
N LEU A 165 5.04 -14.68 -14.17
CA LEU A 165 4.85 -13.28 -14.57
C LEU A 165 6.01 -12.41 -14.09
N GLN A 166 6.36 -12.57 -12.82
CA GLN A 166 7.24 -11.65 -12.13
C GLN A 166 8.62 -11.57 -12.78
N SER A 167 9.24 -12.70 -13.14
CA SER A 167 10.60 -12.72 -13.69
C SER A 167 10.65 -12.20 -15.12
N HIS A 168 9.68 -12.59 -15.96
CA HIS A 168 9.63 -12.15 -17.36
C HIS A 168 9.26 -10.69 -17.51
N LEU A 169 8.20 -10.24 -16.82
CA LEU A 169 7.79 -8.84 -16.84
C LEU A 169 8.93 -7.95 -16.31
N ARG A 170 9.59 -8.36 -15.23
CA ARG A 170 10.75 -7.63 -14.71
C ARG A 170 11.90 -7.61 -15.70
N GLY A 171 12.21 -8.72 -16.37
CA GLY A 171 13.22 -8.77 -17.42
C GLY A 171 12.98 -7.78 -18.57
N ILE A 172 11.73 -7.67 -19.03
CA ILE A 172 11.33 -6.72 -20.08
C ILE A 172 11.43 -5.27 -19.57
N VAL A 173 10.88 -5.00 -18.39
CA VAL A 173 10.78 -3.65 -17.82
C VAL A 173 12.14 -3.10 -17.40
N ASP A 174 13.01 -3.95 -16.85
CA ASP A 174 14.39 -3.60 -16.50
C ASP A 174 15.34 -3.65 -17.69
N ASN A 175 14.83 -4.02 -18.87
CA ASN A 175 15.57 -4.12 -20.12
C ASN A 175 16.86 -4.96 -19.97
N VAL A 176 16.75 -6.15 -19.37
CA VAL A 176 17.88 -7.05 -19.09
C VAL A 176 18.66 -7.39 -20.36
N ASP A 177 17.95 -7.54 -21.49
CA ASP A 177 18.56 -7.82 -22.81
C ASP A 177 19.23 -6.59 -23.46
N GLN A 178 19.25 -5.44 -22.76
CA GLN A 178 19.91 -4.19 -23.21
C GLN A 178 19.42 -3.70 -24.59
N VAL A 179 18.12 -3.83 -24.88
CA VAL A 179 17.56 -3.39 -26.16
C VAL A 179 17.72 -1.87 -26.31
N PRO A 180 18.36 -1.39 -27.40
CA PRO A 180 18.60 0.03 -27.59
C PRO A 180 17.31 0.86 -27.59
N GLY A 181 17.35 1.98 -26.89
CA GLY A 181 16.23 2.91 -26.85
C GLY A 181 15.00 2.39 -26.09
N VAL A 182 15.09 1.30 -25.32
CA VAL A 182 14.05 0.87 -24.37
C VAL A 182 14.44 1.33 -22.98
N PHE A 183 13.55 2.06 -22.30
CA PHE A 183 13.86 2.58 -20.96
C PHE A 183 12.59 2.92 -20.17
N LEU A 184 12.59 2.58 -18.88
CA LEU A 184 11.68 3.07 -17.86
C LEU A 184 12.50 3.36 -16.60
N PRO A 185 12.38 4.53 -15.95
CA PRO A 185 13.15 4.85 -14.76
C PRO A 185 13.06 3.78 -13.67
N ASN A 186 14.18 3.47 -13.02
CA ASN A 186 14.27 2.45 -11.95
C ASN A 186 13.85 2.97 -10.57
N ASN A 187 13.59 4.27 -10.43
CA ASN A 187 13.14 4.88 -9.19
C ASN A 187 11.99 5.85 -9.50
N THR A 188 11.10 6.02 -8.53
CA THR A 188 10.03 7.01 -8.60
C THR A 188 10.52 8.35 -8.04
N VAL A 189 10.30 9.42 -8.81
CA VAL A 189 10.53 10.80 -8.35
C VAL A 189 9.24 11.56 -8.58
N TRP A 190 8.47 11.75 -7.50
CA TRP A 190 7.21 12.46 -7.55
C TRP A 190 7.45 13.97 -7.64
N VAL A 191 6.78 14.64 -8.58
CA VAL A 191 6.85 16.10 -8.76
C VAL A 191 5.49 16.72 -8.47
N GLY A 192 4.51 16.50 -9.34
CA GLY A 192 3.13 16.94 -9.14
C GLY A 192 2.38 16.08 -8.12
N CYS A 193 2.81 14.83 -7.93
CA CYS A 193 2.22 13.88 -6.98
C CYS A 193 2.97 13.75 -5.66
N GLN A 194 3.96 14.60 -5.38
CA GLN A 194 4.63 14.60 -4.08
C GLN A 194 3.66 14.96 -2.94
N GLY A 195 3.71 14.22 -1.84
CA GLY A 195 2.98 14.51 -0.61
C GLY A 195 3.69 15.51 0.30
N SER A 196 3.04 15.92 1.39
CA SER A 196 3.70 16.65 2.49
C SER A 196 4.65 15.79 3.31
N ALA A 197 4.47 14.47 3.24
CA ALA A 197 5.34 13.48 3.83
C ALA A 197 5.33 12.20 2.97
N PRO A 198 6.31 11.30 3.13
CA PRO A 198 6.49 10.15 2.22
C PRO A 198 5.28 9.23 2.08
N MET A 199 4.44 9.11 3.13
CA MET A 199 3.23 8.28 3.12
C MET A 199 2.04 8.92 2.40
N PHE A 200 2.11 10.20 2.03
CA PHE A 200 0.99 10.91 1.41
C PHE A 200 1.15 11.01 -0.11
N ARG A 201 0.02 10.90 -0.83
CA ARG A 201 -0.09 11.03 -2.29
C ARG A 201 0.73 9.98 -3.04
N GLY A 202 1.84 10.35 -3.67
CA GLY A 202 2.74 9.44 -4.37
C GLY A 202 2.03 8.64 -5.47
N TYR A 203 2.17 7.32 -5.42
CA TYR A 203 1.71 6.40 -6.45
C TYR A 203 0.21 6.55 -6.76
N LEU A 204 -0.66 6.63 -5.76
CA LEU A 204 -2.11 6.72 -5.99
C LEU A 204 -2.49 7.99 -6.76
N CYS A 205 -1.86 9.12 -6.43
CA CYS A 205 -2.04 10.37 -7.19
C CYS A 205 -1.60 10.21 -8.65
N ALA A 206 -0.44 9.58 -8.87
CA ALA A 206 0.12 9.42 -10.19
C ALA A 206 -0.69 8.43 -11.04
N LEU A 207 -1.25 7.39 -10.41
CA LEU A 207 -2.14 6.42 -11.02
C LEU A 207 -3.45 7.06 -11.48
N TRP A 208 -4.09 7.89 -10.63
CA TRP A 208 -5.26 8.66 -11.04
C TRP A 208 -4.95 9.59 -12.22
N THR A 209 -3.81 10.28 -12.17
CA THR A 209 -3.37 11.16 -13.26
C THR A 209 -3.19 10.37 -14.56
N LEU A 210 -2.58 9.18 -14.49
CA LEU A 210 -2.44 8.26 -15.62
C LEU A 210 -3.80 7.84 -16.20
N PHE A 211 -4.75 7.43 -15.36
CA PHE A 211 -6.10 7.05 -15.79
C PHE A 211 -6.85 8.18 -16.49
N HIS A 212 -6.82 9.40 -15.93
CA HIS A 212 -7.41 10.57 -16.56
C HIS A 212 -6.80 10.84 -17.94
N ILE A 213 -5.47 10.79 -18.04
CA ILE A 213 -4.78 11.01 -19.32
C ILE A 213 -5.18 9.99 -20.38
N ILE A 214 -5.20 8.70 -20.07
CA ILE A 214 -5.53 7.68 -21.07
C ILE A 214 -6.98 7.78 -21.55
N THR A 215 -7.94 8.17 -20.68
CA THR A 215 -9.33 8.43 -21.12
C THR A 215 -9.41 9.61 -22.08
N VAL A 216 -8.71 10.72 -21.79
CA VAL A 216 -8.66 11.90 -22.66
C VAL A 216 -7.97 11.56 -23.99
N GLN A 217 -6.86 10.82 -23.94
CA GLN A 217 -6.13 10.41 -25.14
C GLN A 217 -6.96 9.48 -26.04
N GLU A 218 -7.75 8.56 -25.46
CA GLU A 218 -8.71 7.77 -26.22
C GLU A 218 -9.74 8.65 -26.91
N ALA A 219 -10.35 9.59 -26.19
CA ALA A 219 -11.34 10.52 -26.77
C ALA A 219 -10.77 11.34 -27.94
N ILE A 220 -9.56 11.88 -27.78
CA ILE A 220 -8.86 12.61 -28.84
C ILE A 220 -8.62 11.72 -30.06
N VAL A 221 -8.08 10.51 -29.88
CA VAL A 221 -7.76 9.60 -31.00
C VAL A 221 -9.04 9.19 -31.74
N LYS A 222 -10.08 8.82 -31.00
CA LYS A 222 -11.38 8.38 -31.54
C LYS A 222 -12.09 9.51 -32.29
N GLN A 223 -12.02 10.74 -31.78
CA GLN A 223 -12.55 11.93 -32.46
C GLN A 223 -11.84 12.19 -33.79
N HIS A 224 -10.51 12.15 -33.83
CA HIS A 224 -9.74 12.33 -35.08
C HIS A 224 -10.04 11.23 -36.12
N ALA A 225 -10.33 10.02 -35.66
CA ALA A 225 -10.72 8.89 -36.52
C ALA A 225 -12.19 8.93 -36.97
N GLY A 226 -12.99 9.92 -36.54
CA GLY A 226 -14.42 9.99 -36.84
C GLY A 226 -15.25 8.88 -36.16
N ASN A 227 -14.70 8.20 -35.15
CA ASN A 227 -15.35 7.10 -34.46
C ASN A 227 -15.65 7.49 -33.01
N THR A 228 -16.70 8.29 -32.81
CA THR A 228 -17.08 8.83 -31.49
C THR A 228 -18.10 7.96 -30.73
N THR A 229 -18.49 6.81 -31.28
CA THR A 229 -19.51 5.93 -30.70
C THR A 229 -18.88 4.68 -30.10
N GLY A 230 -19.55 4.09 -29.11
CA GLY A 230 -19.13 2.86 -28.45
C GLY A 230 -18.38 3.09 -27.14
N THR A 231 -18.53 2.15 -26.21
CA THR A 231 -17.93 2.20 -24.88
C THR A 231 -16.41 2.34 -24.98
N ALA A 232 -15.86 3.26 -24.20
CA ALA A 232 -14.43 3.51 -24.14
C ALA A 232 -13.67 2.26 -23.63
N GLU A 233 -12.65 1.85 -24.37
CA GLU A 233 -11.80 0.70 -24.03
C GLU A 233 -11.08 0.94 -22.69
N THR A 234 -10.74 2.20 -22.40
CA THR A 234 -10.11 2.63 -21.14
C THR A 234 -10.95 2.32 -19.90
N VAL A 235 -12.27 2.42 -19.96
CA VAL A 235 -13.15 2.26 -18.79
C VAL A 235 -13.08 0.84 -18.25
N GLY A 236 -13.27 -0.16 -19.13
CA GLY A 236 -13.18 -1.57 -18.75
C GLY A 236 -11.78 -1.93 -18.26
N ALA A 237 -10.75 -1.45 -18.96
CA ALA A 237 -9.35 -1.68 -18.61
C ALA A 237 -8.98 -1.13 -17.22
N ILE A 238 -9.37 0.11 -16.91
CA ILE A 238 -9.09 0.75 -15.60
C ILE A 238 -9.78 -0.02 -14.47
N ARG A 239 -11.06 -0.35 -14.65
CA ARG A 239 -11.83 -1.09 -13.63
C ARG A 239 -11.22 -2.46 -13.35
N ASN A 240 -10.93 -3.20 -14.41
CA ASN A 240 -10.34 -4.53 -14.29
C ASN A 240 -8.94 -4.46 -13.68
N TYR A 241 -8.14 -3.44 -14.02
CA TYR A 241 -6.84 -3.23 -13.39
C TYR A 241 -6.98 -2.99 -11.87
N ILE A 242 -7.87 -2.06 -11.47
CA ILE A 242 -8.10 -1.74 -10.06
C ILE A 242 -8.54 -2.99 -9.29
N HIS A 243 -9.50 -3.74 -9.83
CA HIS A 243 -10.01 -4.94 -9.19
C HIS A 243 -8.93 -6.01 -8.98
N HIS A 244 -8.05 -6.24 -9.96
CA HIS A 244 -7.13 -7.39 -9.92
C HIS A 244 -5.76 -7.06 -9.33
N PHE A 245 -5.28 -5.83 -9.46
CA PHE A 245 -3.88 -5.50 -9.18
C PHE A 245 -3.68 -4.48 -8.07
N MET A 246 -4.67 -3.63 -7.77
CA MET A 246 -4.48 -2.58 -6.77
C MET A 246 -4.40 -3.18 -5.36
N GLY A 247 -3.24 -3.06 -4.72
CA GLY A 247 -2.96 -3.65 -3.40
C GLY A 247 -3.79 -3.05 -2.26
N CYS A 248 -4.26 -1.80 -2.39
CA CYS A 248 -5.13 -1.17 -1.41
C CYS A 248 -6.57 -1.67 -1.54
N THR A 249 -6.91 -2.75 -0.82
CA THR A 249 -8.26 -3.35 -0.83
C THR A 249 -9.36 -2.38 -0.42
N HIS A 250 -9.08 -1.46 0.52
CA HIS A 250 -10.02 -0.40 0.90
C HIS A 250 -10.27 0.58 -0.26
N CYS A 251 -9.23 0.94 -1.01
CA CYS A 251 -9.32 1.80 -2.17
C CYS A 251 -10.14 1.14 -3.29
N VAL A 252 -9.92 -0.15 -3.55
CA VAL A 252 -10.71 -0.95 -4.50
C VAL A 252 -12.19 -0.91 -4.12
N ARG A 253 -12.51 -1.17 -2.83
CA ARG A 253 -13.91 -1.12 -2.36
C ARG A 253 -14.54 0.25 -2.53
N ASN A 254 -13.82 1.31 -2.19
CA ASN A 254 -14.32 2.68 -2.35
C ASN A 254 -14.52 3.04 -3.82
N PHE A 255 -13.64 2.57 -4.70
CA PHE A 255 -13.80 2.73 -6.15
C PHE A 255 -15.05 2.03 -6.66
N GLU A 256 -15.28 0.76 -6.27
CA GLU A 256 -16.49 0.01 -6.67
C GLU A 256 -17.78 0.67 -6.14
N LEU A 257 -17.76 1.20 -4.91
CA LEU A 257 -18.90 1.93 -4.32
C LEU A 257 -19.15 3.28 -5.01
N ALA A 258 -18.10 4.03 -5.32
CA ALA A 258 -18.23 5.30 -6.05
C ALA A 258 -18.74 5.07 -7.47
N ASN A 259 -18.39 3.94 -8.07
CA ASN A 259 -18.76 3.56 -9.40
C ASN A 259 -20.19 2.97 -9.49
N SER A 260 -20.69 2.30 -8.45
CA SER A 260 -22.07 1.76 -8.43
C SER A 260 -23.16 2.83 -8.40
N GLY A 261 -22.82 4.06 -8.00
CA GLY A 261 -23.73 5.22 -8.00
C GLY A 261 -23.70 6.08 -9.26
N SER A 262 -22.88 5.75 -10.28
CA SER A 262 -22.82 6.54 -11.51
C SER A 262 -24.02 6.23 -12.44
N GLU A 263 -24.61 7.27 -13.04
CA GLU A 263 -25.72 7.19 -13.99
C GLU A 263 -25.34 6.38 -15.23
N GLY A 264 -25.48 5.06 -15.16
CA GLY A 264 -25.15 4.17 -16.27
C GLY A 264 -23.67 4.11 -16.65
N TRP A 265 -23.35 3.22 -17.58
CA TRP A 265 -22.00 3.08 -18.11
C TRP A 265 -21.77 4.11 -19.22
N PRO A 266 -20.57 4.73 -19.31
CA PRO A 266 -20.28 5.67 -20.37
C PRO A 266 -20.39 4.99 -21.74
N THR A 267 -21.17 5.60 -22.63
CA THR A 267 -21.52 5.03 -23.94
C THR A 267 -20.60 5.52 -25.06
N ASN A 268 -19.75 6.50 -24.76
CA ASN A 268 -18.75 7.05 -25.67
C ASN A 268 -17.48 7.53 -24.94
N PRO A 269 -16.37 7.78 -25.66
CA PRO A 269 -15.11 8.24 -25.05
C PRO A 269 -15.19 9.56 -24.29
N ASN A 270 -16.04 10.51 -24.69
CA ASN A 270 -16.18 11.79 -23.97
C ASN A 270 -16.89 11.59 -22.63
N GLU A 271 -17.94 10.76 -22.60
CA GLU A 271 -18.59 10.35 -21.35
C GLU A 271 -17.64 9.59 -20.43
N ALA A 272 -16.68 8.82 -20.96
CA ALA A 272 -15.69 8.12 -20.14
C ALA A 272 -14.76 9.09 -19.36
N VAL A 273 -14.38 10.21 -19.98
CA VAL A 273 -13.61 11.27 -19.31
C VAL A 273 -14.41 11.86 -18.15
N LEU A 274 -15.69 12.18 -18.38
CA LEU A 274 -16.57 12.73 -17.34
C LEU A 274 -16.87 11.71 -16.25
N TRP A 275 -17.12 10.45 -16.61
CA TRP A 275 -17.35 9.35 -15.68
C TRP A 275 -16.19 9.22 -14.69
N LEU A 276 -14.94 9.15 -15.18
CA LEU A 276 -13.79 8.99 -14.30
C LEU A 276 -13.61 10.23 -13.40
N TRP A 277 -13.91 11.43 -13.91
CA TRP A 277 -13.89 12.66 -13.13
C TRP A 277 -14.94 12.65 -12.00
N MET A 278 -16.17 12.21 -12.30
CA MET A 278 -17.23 12.07 -11.29
C MET A 278 -16.87 11.04 -10.21
N VAL A 279 -16.37 9.87 -10.61
CA VAL A 279 -15.92 8.83 -9.66
C VAL A 279 -14.79 9.35 -8.77
N HIS A 280 -13.80 10.04 -9.34
CA HIS A 280 -12.71 10.63 -8.57
C HIS A 280 -13.21 11.67 -7.57
N ASN A 281 -14.18 12.52 -7.95
CA ASN A 281 -14.76 13.50 -7.03
C ASN A 281 -15.60 12.88 -5.92
N ALA A 282 -16.34 11.79 -6.21
CA ALA A 282 -17.04 11.03 -5.17
C ALA A 282 -16.07 10.45 -4.13
N ILE A 283 -14.92 9.92 -4.59
CA ILE A 283 -13.86 9.44 -3.71
C ILE A 283 -13.23 10.60 -2.91
N ASN A 284 -12.97 11.75 -3.54
CA ASN A 284 -12.44 12.93 -2.86
C ASN A 284 -13.40 13.43 -1.77
N ALA A 285 -14.70 13.46 -2.03
CA ALA A 285 -15.72 13.83 -1.06
C ALA A 285 -15.74 12.84 0.12
N HIS A 286 -15.61 11.53 -0.16
CA HIS A 286 -15.51 10.53 0.91
C HIS A 286 -14.23 10.67 1.75
N ALA A 287 -13.11 11.05 1.12
CA ALA A 287 -11.80 11.18 1.75
C ALA A 287 -11.59 12.50 2.50
N ALA A 288 -12.42 13.51 2.26
CA ALA A 288 -12.27 14.83 2.85
C ALA A 288 -12.18 14.78 4.38
N GLY A 289 -11.10 15.35 4.94
CA GLY A 289 -10.86 15.40 6.38
C GLY A 289 -10.48 14.08 7.04
N LYS A 290 -10.27 13.00 6.27
CA LYS A 290 -9.89 11.69 6.81
C LYS A 290 -8.41 11.39 6.57
N LEU A 291 -7.80 10.72 7.54
CA LEU A 291 -6.51 10.07 7.35
C LEU A 291 -6.76 8.72 6.67
N ILE A 292 -6.53 8.67 5.36
CA ILE A 292 -6.57 7.44 4.56
C ILE A 292 -5.11 7.10 4.22
N ILE A 293 -4.59 6.07 4.89
CA ILE A 293 -3.25 5.50 4.65
C ILE A 293 -3.43 4.19 3.91
#